data_AF-A0A9E1EDU3-F1
#
_entry.id   AF-A0A9E1EDU3-F1
#
_cell.length_a   1.000
_cell.length_b   1.000
_cell.length_c   1.000
_cell.angle_alpha   90.00
_cell.angle_beta   90.00
_cell.angle_gamma   90.00
#
_symmetry.space_group_name_H-M   'P 1'
#
loop_
_entity.id
_entity.type
_entity.pdbx_description
1 polymer ?
#
loop_
_entity_poly.entity_id
_entity_poly.type
_entity_poly.pdbx_seq_one_letter_code
_entity_poly.pdbx_strand_id
1 'polypeptide(L)'
;MYTVEQGLTKAEVVSYIMEFKSLDNKQDTIGEIMIHISCPYLKKYVQMDSVLLTGYAMYDAYGNTMSESGDISVPYEKIKELLAGKSLSDSGDTLLIHRNMKDNWVLVSEVSKQLLINQLRFVKVFFMSVFGSAATVLVCILFVVIKNITKPVEQLHKAALLVGEGNLDVSVDIQTNDELSVLGDAFNTMITDIQKMLKESVEYEKTTKEMEINRLMLQINPHFIYNTLNSIVYMARIGGNEDIVRFSNAFISLLQDTLRVKKILFIQQWIRN
;
A
#
# COMPACT_ATOMS: atom_id res chain seq x y z
N MET A 1 -36.51 20.59 56.22
CA MET A 1 -36.19 22.02 56.05
C MET A 1 -37.37 22.83 56.57
N TYR A 2 -37.16 23.93 57.27
CA TYR A 2 -38.26 24.78 57.71
C TYR A 2 -37.82 26.24 57.74
N THR A 3 -38.80 27.14 57.58
CA THR A 3 -38.57 28.58 57.65
C THR A 3 -38.57 28.98 59.11
N VAL A 4 -37.44 29.50 59.59
CA VAL A 4 -37.36 30.14 60.91
C VAL A 4 -37.64 31.62 60.70
N GLU A 5 -38.65 32.11 61.41
CA GLU A 5 -38.95 33.55 61.50
C GLU A 5 -38.29 34.10 62.76
N GLN A 6 -37.23 34.88 62.60
CA GLN A 6 -36.68 35.72 63.68
C GLN A 6 -36.90 37.18 63.30
N GLY A 7 -37.89 37.83 63.91
CA GLY A 7 -38.26 39.21 63.60
C GLY A 7 -38.82 39.39 62.17
N LEU A 8 -38.30 40.35 61.42
CA LEU A 8 -38.72 40.67 60.04
C LEU A 8 -38.07 39.77 58.96
N THR A 9 -37.15 38.89 59.36
CA THR A 9 -36.37 38.05 58.46
C THR A 9 -36.84 36.61 58.49
N LYS A 10 -37.33 36.13 57.33
CA LYS A 10 -37.61 34.72 57.07
C LYS A 10 -36.36 34.09 56.47
N ALA A 11 -35.81 33.07 57.10
CA ALA A 11 -34.68 32.33 56.57
C ALA A 11 -34.99 30.83 56.51
N GLU A 12 -34.75 30.24 55.34
CA GLU A 12 -34.71 28.78 55.21
C GLU A 12 -33.42 28.28 55.87
N VAL A 13 -33.60 27.42 56.87
CA VAL A 13 -32.48 26.87 57.63
C VAL A 13 -32.57 25.35 57.71
N VAL A 14 -31.41 24.72 57.74
CA VAL A 14 -31.26 23.35 58.22
C VAL A 14 -30.85 23.44 59.67
N SER A 15 -31.64 22.82 60.54
CA SER A 15 -31.40 22.84 61.97
C SER A 15 -30.82 21.50 62.41
N TYR A 16 -29.67 21.55 63.07
CA TYR A 16 -29.09 20.40 63.74
C TYR A 16 -29.33 20.53 65.23
N ILE A 17 -30.00 19.53 65.82
CA ILE A 17 -30.27 19.48 67.25
C ILE A 17 -29.29 18.51 67.88
N MET A 18 -28.49 19.00 68.82
CA MET A 18 -27.60 18.19 69.63
C MET A 18 -28.07 18.23 71.08
N GLU A 19 -28.41 17.08 71.62
CA GLU A 19 -28.63 16.91 73.05
C GLU A 19 -27.27 16.83 73.76
N PHE A 20 -27.03 17.68 74.75
CA PHE A 20 -25.87 17.55 75.62
C PHE A 20 -26.30 17.12 77.02
N LYS A 21 -25.62 16.10 77.53
CA LYS A 21 -25.99 15.41 78.75
C LYS A 21 -25.10 15.81 79.91
N SER A 22 -25.67 15.73 81.11
CA SER A 22 -25.02 15.34 82.35
C SER A 22 -23.56 14.92 82.27
N LEU A 23 -22.56 15.76 82.55
CA LEU A 23 -21.21 15.23 82.76
C LEU A 23 -21.15 14.32 84.00
N ASP A 24 -21.99 14.62 85.00
CA ASP A 24 -22.11 13.85 86.24
C ASP A 24 -23.08 12.66 86.12
N ASN A 25 -24.10 12.76 85.26
CA ASN A 25 -25.08 11.70 85.03
C ASN A 25 -25.50 11.60 83.55
N LYS A 26 -24.91 10.66 82.80
CA LYS A 26 -25.11 10.51 81.34
C LYS A 26 -26.55 10.19 80.89
N GLN A 27 -27.49 9.97 81.82
CA GLN A 27 -28.91 9.79 81.50
C GLN A 27 -29.73 11.10 81.59
N ASP A 28 -29.23 12.15 82.24
CA ASP A 28 -29.91 13.45 82.32
C ASP A 28 -29.49 14.35 81.16
N THR A 29 -30.44 14.65 80.27
CA THR A 29 -30.26 15.67 79.23
C THR A 29 -30.40 17.05 79.87
N ILE A 30 -29.31 17.83 79.88
CA ILE A 30 -29.28 19.18 80.50
C ILE A 30 -29.97 20.19 79.58
N GLY A 31 -29.94 19.95 78.28
CA GLY A 31 -30.62 20.76 77.29
C GLY A 31 -30.30 20.36 75.87
N GLU A 32 -30.91 21.07 74.93
CA GLU A 32 -30.72 20.91 73.50
C GLU A 32 -30.04 22.16 72.93
N ILE A 33 -28.99 21.95 72.15
CA ILE A 33 -28.39 22.99 71.32
C ILE A 33 -28.94 22.82 69.91
N MET A 34 -29.70 23.82 69.46
CA MET A 34 -30.18 23.90 68.09
C MET A 34 -29.30 24.85 67.29
N ILE A 35 -28.60 24.32 66.29
CA ILE A 35 -27.78 25.10 65.37
C ILE A 35 -28.54 25.28 64.07
N HIS A 36 -28.89 26.52 63.75
CA HIS A 36 -29.51 26.88 62.48
C HIS A 36 -28.45 27.25 61.45
N ILE A 37 -28.39 26.50 60.35
CA ILE A 37 -27.52 26.78 59.22
C ILE A 37 -28.35 27.33 58.08
N SER A 38 -28.03 28.53 57.61
CA SER A 38 -28.72 29.20 56.50
C SER A 38 -28.53 28.45 55.17
N CYS A 39 -29.62 28.04 54.52
CA CYS A 39 -29.61 27.38 53.22
C CYS A 39 -28.91 28.20 52.11
N PRO A 40 -29.13 29.54 51.99
CA PRO A 40 -28.39 30.39 51.07
C PRO A 40 -26.86 30.32 51.22
N TYR A 41 -26.36 30.20 52.45
CA TYR A 41 -24.93 30.08 52.71
C TYR A 41 -24.39 28.72 52.25
N LEU A 42 -25.14 27.66 52.51
CA LEU A 42 -24.78 26.30 52.08
C LEU A 42 -24.71 26.18 50.55
N LYS A 43 -25.66 26.79 49.82
CA LYS A 43 -25.68 26.83 48.34
C LYS A 43 -24.38 27.37 47.72
N LYS A 44 -23.73 28.34 48.37
CA LYS A 44 -22.46 28.93 47.90
C LYS A 44 -21.30 27.93 47.89
N TYR A 45 -21.29 26.98 48.82
CA TYR A 45 -20.22 25.98 48.95
C TYR A 45 -20.52 24.66 48.22
N VAL A 46 -21.77 24.46 47.80
CA VAL A 46 -22.22 23.27 47.06
C VAL A 46 -22.14 23.48 45.53
N GLN A 47 -21.76 24.68 45.06
CA GLN A 47 -21.50 24.91 43.62
C GLN A 47 -20.37 24.02 43.13
N MET A 48 -20.73 22.99 42.35
CA MET A 48 -19.78 22.11 41.67
C MET A 48 -19.35 22.74 40.34
N ASP A 49 -18.10 22.49 39.95
CA ASP A 49 -17.55 22.95 38.68
C ASP A 49 -18.38 22.41 37.51
N SER A 50 -18.99 23.33 36.74
CA SER A 50 -20.00 23.01 35.72
C SER A 50 -19.41 22.55 34.39
N VAL A 51 -18.09 22.42 34.29
CA VAL A 51 -17.39 22.09 33.03
C VAL A 51 -17.84 20.75 32.42
N LEU A 52 -18.26 19.80 33.27
CA LEU A 52 -18.73 18.47 32.84
C LEU A 52 -20.17 18.16 33.25
N LEU A 53 -20.82 19.04 34.01
CA LEU A 53 -22.15 18.82 34.56
C LEU A 53 -23.20 19.59 33.76
N THR A 54 -24.22 18.89 33.27
CA THR A 54 -25.41 19.50 32.66
C THR A 54 -26.32 20.11 33.73
N GLY A 55 -26.36 19.48 34.91
CA GLY A 55 -27.01 20.02 36.09
C GLY A 55 -26.74 19.18 37.33
N TYR A 56 -27.00 19.74 38.51
CA TYR A 56 -27.02 19.01 39.77
C TYR A 56 -28.20 19.46 40.62
N ALA A 57 -28.80 18.52 41.35
CA ALA A 57 -29.78 18.81 42.39
C ALA A 57 -29.50 18.00 43.64
N MET A 58 -29.72 18.63 44.77
CA MET A 58 -29.74 17.99 46.08
C MET A 58 -31.18 17.96 46.58
N TYR A 59 -31.66 16.77 46.91
CA TYR A 59 -32.99 16.53 47.45
C TYR A 59 -32.90 16.17 48.93
N ASP A 60 -33.86 16.65 49.71
CA ASP A 60 -34.05 16.24 51.11
C ASP A 60 -34.72 14.85 51.21
N ALA A 61 -34.83 14.31 52.43
CA ALA A 61 -35.44 13.00 52.68
C ALA A 61 -36.92 12.89 52.23
N TYR A 62 -37.57 14.02 51.97
CA TYR A 62 -38.97 14.13 51.55
C TYR A 62 -39.11 14.41 50.04
N GLY A 63 -38.00 14.66 49.34
CA GLY A 63 -37.97 14.96 47.91
C GLY A 63 -38.02 16.44 47.55
N ASN A 64 -37.88 17.34 48.51
CA ASN A 64 -37.79 18.78 48.24
C ASN A 64 -36.38 19.14 47.78
N THR A 65 -36.29 19.97 46.74
CA THR A 65 -35.02 20.48 46.21
C THR A 65 -34.38 21.46 47.20
N MET A 66 -33.25 21.08 47.79
CA MET A 66 -32.46 21.95 48.66
C MET A 66 -31.58 22.92 47.87
N SER A 67 -30.99 22.43 46.78
CA SER A 67 -30.12 23.21 45.89
C SER A 67 -30.18 22.60 44.51
N GLU A 68 -30.29 23.45 43.49
CA GLU A 68 -30.33 23.05 42.09
C GLU A 68 -29.52 24.05 41.28
N SER A 69 -28.81 23.56 40.26
CA SER A 69 -28.13 24.38 39.28
C SER A 69 -28.06 23.60 37.97
N GLY A 70 -28.48 24.22 36.88
CA GLY A 70 -28.67 23.56 35.59
C GLY A 70 -30.07 22.96 35.45
N ASP A 71 -30.35 22.37 34.29
CA ASP A 71 -31.63 21.74 33.98
C ASP A 71 -31.45 20.22 34.10
N ILE A 72 -32.18 19.61 35.03
CA ILE A 72 -32.13 18.16 35.24
C ILE A 72 -33.28 17.55 34.46
N SER A 73 -32.93 16.78 33.43
CA SER A 73 -33.91 16.24 32.48
C SER A 73 -34.80 15.15 33.09
N VAL A 74 -34.44 14.61 34.26
CA VAL A 74 -35.14 13.49 34.90
C VAL A 74 -35.86 13.93 36.20
N PRO A 75 -37.19 13.77 36.28
CA PRO A 75 -37.96 14.08 37.48
C PRO A 75 -37.54 13.26 38.71
N TYR A 76 -37.65 13.86 39.90
CA TYR A 76 -37.29 13.22 41.17
C TYR A 76 -38.01 11.88 41.42
N GLU A 77 -39.24 11.70 40.95
CA GLU A 77 -39.99 10.44 41.10
C GLU A 77 -39.28 9.24 40.44
N LYS A 78 -38.71 9.44 39.25
CA LYS A 78 -37.90 8.41 38.57
C LYS A 78 -36.55 8.22 39.26
N ILE A 79 -35.96 9.29 39.78
CA ILE A 79 -34.72 9.22 40.56
C ILE A 79 -34.94 8.38 41.83
N LYS A 80 -36.08 8.53 42.51
CA LYS A 80 -36.46 7.79 43.71
C LYS A 80 -36.54 6.28 43.49
N GLU A 81 -37.09 5.85 42.36
CA GLU A 81 -37.11 4.44 41.96
C GLU A 81 -35.70 3.91 41.64
N LEU A 82 -34.85 4.73 41.01
CA LEU A 82 -33.48 4.39 40.64
C LEU A 82 -32.52 4.31 41.86
N LEU A 83 -32.82 5.01 42.97
CA LEU A 83 -32.02 4.98 44.20
C LEU A 83 -32.02 3.61 44.91
N ALA A 84 -32.93 2.72 44.54
CA ALA A 84 -32.98 1.34 45.04
C ALA A 84 -31.97 0.39 44.35
N GLY A 85 -31.27 0.83 43.29
CA GLY A 85 -30.32 0.00 42.55
C GLY A 85 -29.18 0.82 41.91
N LYS A 86 -27.94 0.50 42.29
CA LYS A 86 -26.63 0.98 41.77
C LYS A 86 -26.64 2.24 40.90
N SER A 87 -26.13 3.34 41.48
CA SER A 87 -25.34 4.52 41.02
C SER A 87 -25.20 4.94 39.55
N LEU A 88 -25.82 4.29 38.56
CA LEU A 88 -25.67 4.60 37.15
C LEU A 88 -26.95 4.20 36.41
N SER A 89 -27.76 5.19 36.03
CA SER A 89 -28.88 4.96 35.11
C SER A 89 -28.56 5.62 33.79
N ASP A 90 -28.45 4.79 32.75
CA ASP A 90 -28.22 5.21 31.37
C ASP A 90 -29.58 5.53 30.72
N SER A 91 -29.97 6.80 30.71
CA SER A 91 -31.06 7.28 29.85
C SER A 91 -30.50 7.85 28.56
N GLY A 92 -29.89 6.98 27.76
CA GLY A 92 -29.47 7.24 26.38
C GLY A 92 -28.31 8.23 26.25
N ASP A 93 -28.57 9.50 26.53
CA ASP A 93 -27.72 10.64 26.21
C ASP A 93 -27.15 11.36 27.44
N THR A 94 -27.63 11.00 28.64
CA THR A 94 -27.17 11.55 29.90
C THR A 94 -26.87 10.46 30.93
N LEU A 95 -25.86 10.74 31.75
CA LEU A 95 -25.41 9.87 32.83
C LEU A 95 -25.83 10.49 34.16
N LEU A 96 -26.67 9.79 34.91
CA LEU A 96 -27.07 10.21 36.25
C LEU A 96 -26.18 9.55 37.30
N ILE A 97 -25.50 10.37 38.09
CA ILE A 97 -24.73 9.93 39.25
C ILE A 97 -25.47 10.40 40.49
N HIS A 98 -25.88 9.45 41.33
CA HIS A 98 -26.52 9.74 42.61
C HIS A 98 -25.65 9.30 43.80
N ARG A 99 -25.69 10.05 44.89
CA ARG A 99 -25.06 9.69 46.17
C ARG A 99 -26.04 9.91 47.33
N ASN A 100 -26.29 8.85 48.09
CA ASN A 100 -27.04 8.91 49.34
C ASN A 100 -26.13 9.33 50.50
N MET A 101 -26.56 10.32 51.28
CA MET A 101 -25.92 10.73 52.54
C MET A 101 -26.67 10.11 53.75
N LYS A 102 -26.06 10.18 54.94
CA LYS A 102 -26.53 9.47 56.16
C LYS A 102 -27.96 9.80 56.62
N ASP A 103 -28.55 10.91 56.17
CA ASP A 103 -29.89 11.38 56.55
C ASP A 103 -30.92 11.32 55.40
N ASN A 104 -30.79 10.33 54.49
CA ASN A 104 -31.64 10.18 53.28
C ASN A 104 -31.59 11.38 52.32
N TRP A 105 -30.58 12.24 52.41
CA TRP A 105 -30.34 13.28 51.42
C TRP A 105 -29.69 12.67 50.18
N VAL A 106 -30.16 13.10 49.01
CA VAL A 106 -29.72 12.59 47.73
C VAL A 106 -29.08 13.72 46.94
N LEU A 107 -27.81 13.56 46.59
CA LEU A 107 -27.18 14.41 45.58
C LEU A 107 -27.27 13.70 44.24
N VAL A 108 -27.84 14.36 43.23
CA VAL A 108 -27.94 13.89 41.86
C VAL A 108 -27.16 14.85 40.96
N SER A 109 -26.37 14.28 40.07
CA SER A 109 -25.62 15.02 39.06
C SER A 109 -25.86 14.39 37.69
N GLU A 110 -26.16 15.23 36.70
CA GLU A 110 -26.39 14.84 35.32
C GLU A 110 -25.20 15.27 34.46
N VAL A 111 -24.62 14.31 33.73
CA VAL A 111 -23.50 14.52 32.81
C VAL A 111 -23.95 14.13 31.40
N SER A 112 -23.97 15.09 30.47
CA SER A 112 -24.27 14.78 29.06
C SER A 112 -23.15 14.00 28.39
N LYS A 113 -23.49 12.87 27.77
CA LYS A 113 -22.56 12.11 26.94
C LYS A 113 -22.11 12.91 25.73
N GLN A 114 -22.94 13.81 25.19
CA GLN A 114 -22.57 14.66 24.07
C GLN A 114 -21.41 15.60 24.41
N LEU A 115 -21.38 16.14 25.64
CA LEU A 115 -20.26 16.96 26.12
C LEU A 115 -18.97 16.12 26.18
N LEU A 116 -19.04 14.89 26.70
CA LEU A 116 -17.91 13.96 26.73
C LEU A 116 -17.43 13.56 25.33
N ILE A 117 -18.36 13.21 24.44
CA ILE A 117 -18.08 12.79 23.06
C ILE A 117 -17.53 13.96 22.24
N ASN A 118 -17.99 15.19 22.46
CA ASN A 118 -17.45 16.37 21.80
C ASN A 118 -15.99 16.62 22.19
N GLN A 119 -15.62 16.42 23.46
CA GLN A 119 -14.22 16.49 23.87
C GLN A 119 -13.37 15.39 23.20
N LEU A 120 -13.95 14.20 22.98
CA LEU A 120 -13.28 13.10 22.26
C LEU A 120 -13.27 13.25 20.73
N ARG A 121 -14.05 14.18 20.17
CA ARG A 121 -14.11 14.41 18.71
C ARG A 121 -12.76 14.81 18.15
N PHE A 122 -12.02 15.66 18.85
CA PHE A 122 -10.66 16.05 18.47
C PHE A 122 -9.74 14.83 18.38
N VAL A 123 -9.80 13.95 19.38
CA VAL A 123 -9.01 12.70 19.41
C VAL A 123 -9.37 11.80 18.23
N LYS A 124 -10.66 11.62 17.94
CA LYS A 124 -11.13 10.83 16.80
C LYS A 124 -10.64 11.39 15.46
N VAL A 125 -10.76 12.71 15.25
CA VAL A 125 -10.29 13.38 14.02
C VAL A 125 -8.78 13.29 13.89
N PHE A 126 -8.04 13.45 15.00
CA PHE A 126 -6.59 13.28 15.04
C PHE A 126 -6.18 11.88 14.56
N PHE A 127 -6.72 10.82 15.17
CA PHE A 127 -6.41 9.45 14.73
C PHE A 127 -6.83 9.19 13.29
N MET A 128 -8.00 9.67 12.86
CA MET A 128 -8.46 9.50 11.47
C MET A 128 -7.54 10.20 10.47
N SER A 129 -7.03 11.39 10.82
CA SER A 129 -6.04 12.12 10.01
C SER A 129 -4.71 11.38 9.95
N VAL A 130 -4.22 10.84 11.08
CA VAL A 130 -2.99 10.04 11.13
C VAL A 130 -3.13 8.79 10.25
N PHE A 131 -4.19 8.01 10.42
CA PHE A 131 -4.42 6.82 9.58
C PHE A 131 -4.60 7.17 8.10
N GLY A 132 -5.33 8.25 7.79
CA GLY A 132 -5.49 8.74 6.43
C GLY A 132 -4.15 9.10 5.80
N SER A 133 -3.32 9.87 6.51
CA SER A 133 -1.99 10.26 6.03
C SER A 133 -1.06 9.06 5.83
N ALA A 134 -1.07 8.08 6.75
CA ALA A 134 -0.28 6.86 6.63
C ALA A 134 -0.71 6.02 5.41
N ALA A 135 -2.02 5.90 5.18
CA ALA A 135 -2.55 5.21 4.00
C ALA A 135 -2.14 5.92 2.70
N THR A 136 -2.19 7.26 2.65
CA THR A 136 -1.73 8.03 1.49
C THR A 136 -0.24 7.81 1.22
N VAL A 137 0.60 7.86 2.25
CA VAL A 137 2.05 7.60 2.12
C VAL A 137 2.30 6.19 1.58
N LEU A 138 1.59 5.17 2.07
CA LEU A 138 1.71 3.81 1.58
C LEU A 138 1.36 3.70 0.09
N VAL A 139 0.28 4.33 -0.35
CA VAL A 139 -0.12 4.36 -1.77
C VAL A 139 0.94 5.06 -2.61
N CYS A 140 1.51 6.17 -2.15
CA CYS A 140 2.60 6.86 -2.85
C CYS A 140 3.84 5.97 -2.99
N ILE A 141 4.25 5.26 -1.95
CA ILE A 141 5.38 4.33 -2.00
C ILE A 141 5.12 3.21 -3.00
N LEU A 142 3.94 2.59 -2.96
CA LEU A 142 3.56 1.53 -3.91
C LEU A 142 3.58 2.03 -5.36
N PHE A 143 3.09 3.24 -5.60
CA PHE A 143 3.14 3.85 -6.93
C PHE A 143 4.57 4.02 -7.46
N VAL A 144 5.49 4.48 -6.59
CA VAL A 144 6.91 4.61 -6.93
C VAL A 144 7.53 3.25 -7.22
N VAL A 145 7.29 2.24 -6.38
CA VAL A 145 7.82 0.87 -6.59
C VAL A 145 7.31 0.27 -7.89
N ILE A 146 6.02 0.38 -8.19
CA ILE A 146 5.45 -0.16 -9.43
C ILE A 146 6.08 0.53 -10.65
N LYS A 147 6.21 1.85 -10.61
CA LYS A 147 6.73 2.63 -11.73
C LYS A 147 8.22 2.40 -11.97
N ASN A 148 9.02 2.36 -10.90
CA ASN A 148 10.48 2.37 -11.02
C ASN A 148 11.11 0.98 -10.90
N ILE A 149 10.39 -0.02 -10.39
CA ILE A 149 10.93 -1.38 -10.24
C ILE A 149 10.08 -2.37 -11.02
N THR A 150 8.80 -2.53 -10.67
CA THR A 150 7.96 -3.60 -11.24
C THR A 150 7.81 -3.49 -12.74
N LYS A 151 7.52 -2.30 -13.28
CA LYS A 151 7.34 -2.10 -14.73
C LYS A 151 8.63 -2.38 -15.54
N PRO A 152 9.79 -1.79 -15.21
CA PRO A 152 11.04 -2.12 -15.90
C PRO A 152 11.40 -3.60 -15.85
N VAL A 153 11.22 -4.25 -14.69
CA VAL A 153 11.48 -5.69 -14.53
C VAL A 153 10.54 -6.52 -15.42
N GLU A 154 9.26 -6.16 -15.50
CA GLU A 154 8.30 -6.83 -16.38
C GLU A 154 8.65 -6.64 -17.87
N GLN A 155 9.12 -5.46 -18.26
CA GLN A 155 9.59 -5.19 -19.62
C GLN A 155 10.80 -6.06 -19.99
N LEU A 156 11.80 -6.14 -19.11
CA LEU A 156 12.94 -7.03 -19.28
C LEU A 156 12.51 -8.50 -19.37
N HIS A 157 11.59 -8.92 -18.50
CA HIS A 157 11.09 -10.29 -18.52
C HIS A 157 10.43 -10.65 -19.85
N LYS A 158 9.55 -9.77 -20.37
CA LYS A 158 8.89 -9.98 -21.67
C LYS A 158 9.88 -9.97 -22.82
N ALA A 159 10.83 -9.04 -22.83
CA ALA A 159 11.87 -8.99 -23.86
C ALA A 159 12.75 -10.25 -23.84
N ALA A 160 13.13 -10.73 -22.65
CA ALA A 160 13.91 -11.95 -22.50
C ALA A 160 13.16 -13.20 -23.01
N LEU A 161 11.84 -13.28 -22.81
CA LEU A 161 11.03 -14.36 -23.37
C LEU A 161 11.01 -14.33 -24.90
N LEU A 162 10.81 -13.16 -25.50
CA LEU A 162 10.82 -13.00 -26.96
C LEU A 162 12.18 -13.40 -27.58
N VAL A 163 13.28 -13.04 -26.90
CA VAL A 163 14.63 -13.45 -27.30
C VAL A 163 14.79 -14.97 -27.19
N GLY A 164 14.27 -15.58 -26.12
CA GLY A 164 14.25 -17.04 -25.96
C GLY A 164 13.47 -17.78 -27.04
N GLU A 165 12.47 -17.13 -27.64
CA GLU A 165 11.71 -17.64 -28.79
C GLU A 165 12.42 -17.41 -30.14
N GLY A 166 13.59 -16.76 -30.14
CA GLY A 166 14.39 -16.47 -31.32
C GLY A 166 14.12 -15.11 -31.96
N ASN A 167 13.25 -14.28 -31.37
CA ASN A 167 13.05 -12.91 -31.82
C ASN A 167 14.11 -11.99 -31.20
N LEU A 168 15.13 -11.67 -31.99
CA LEU A 168 16.20 -10.74 -31.59
C LEU A 168 15.88 -9.28 -31.93
N ASP A 169 14.76 -8.97 -32.59
CA ASP A 169 14.36 -7.60 -32.92
C ASP A 169 13.57 -6.96 -31.76
N VAL A 170 14.18 -6.96 -30.58
CA VAL A 170 13.61 -6.39 -29.36
C VAL A 170 14.60 -5.45 -28.70
N SER A 171 14.07 -4.38 -28.10
CA SER A 171 14.83 -3.41 -27.32
C SER A 171 14.03 -3.01 -26.10
N VAL A 172 14.71 -2.77 -25.00
CA VAL A 172 14.09 -2.31 -23.75
C VAL A 172 14.60 -0.90 -23.46
N ASP A 173 13.68 0.05 -23.20
CA ASP A 173 14.02 1.42 -22.79
C ASP A 173 13.60 1.65 -21.34
N ILE A 174 14.58 1.67 -20.42
CA ILE A 174 14.37 1.83 -18.99
C ILE A 174 14.91 3.19 -18.56
N GLN A 175 14.00 4.10 -18.23
CA GLN A 175 14.32 5.48 -17.83
C GLN A 175 14.22 5.70 -16.31
N THR A 176 14.84 4.82 -15.52
CA THR A 176 14.84 4.88 -14.05
C THR A 176 16.06 5.60 -13.47
N ASN A 177 17.09 5.86 -14.27
CA ASN A 177 18.37 6.50 -13.86
C ASN A 177 19.03 5.80 -12.67
N ASP A 178 18.91 4.48 -12.60
CA ASP A 178 19.40 3.62 -11.52
C ASP A 178 20.05 2.34 -12.09
N GLU A 179 20.29 1.33 -11.26
CA GLU A 179 20.86 0.06 -11.71
C GLU A 179 19.99 -0.66 -12.75
N LEU A 180 18.67 -0.42 -12.78
CA LEU A 180 17.78 -1.04 -13.77
C LEU A 180 17.95 -0.42 -15.16
N SER A 181 18.30 0.87 -15.28
CA SER A 181 18.61 1.45 -16.59
C SER A 181 19.92 0.88 -17.15
N VAL A 182 20.93 0.73 -16.29
CA VAL A 182 22.20 0.09 -16.67
C VAL A 182 21.96 -1.37 -17.11
N LEU A 183 21.07 -2.09 -16.42
CA LEU A 183 20.69 -3.45 -16.79
C LEU A 183 19.96 -3.51 -18.14
N GLY A 184 19.09 -2.53 -18.43
CA GLY A 184 18.43 -2.38 -19.73
C GLY A 184 19.43 -2.17 -20.87
N ASP A 185 20.40 -1.26 -20.68
CA ASP A 185 21.44 -1.00 -21.67
C ASP A 185 22.35 -2.21 -21.91
N ALA A 186 22.72 -2.90 -20.83
CA ALA A 186 23.49 -4.14 -20.92
C ALA A 186 22.71 -5.24 -21.66
N PHE A 187 21.41 -5.37 -21.41
CA PHE A 187 20.54 -6.29 -22.14
C PHE A 187 20.50 -5.97 -23.64
N ASN A 188 20.30 -4.70 -24.02
CA ASN A 188 20.27 -4.29 -25.43
C ASN A 188 21.63 -4.54 -26.12
N THR A 189 22.73 -4.32 -25.41
CA THR A 189 24.09 -4.61 -25.92
C THR A 189 24.25 -6.10 -26.19
N MET A 190 23.83 -6.95 -25.25
CA MET A 190 23.84 -8.41 -25.43
C MET A 190 23.04 -8.85 -26.66
N ILE A 191 21.85 -8.29 -26.90
CA ILE A 191 21.05 -8.61 -28.09
C ILE A 191 21.78 -8.21 -29.37
N THR A 192 22.39 -7.03 -29.39
CA THR A 192 23.17 -6.54 -30.53
C THR A 192 24.35 -7.47 -30.84
N ASP A 193 25.06 -7.93 -29.81
CA ASP A 193 26.17 -8.87 -29.96
C ASP A 193 25.70 -10.23 -30.48
N ILE A 194 24.58 -10.75 -29.98
CA ILE A 194 23.99 -12.01 -30.47
C ILE A 194 23.61 -11.87 -31.95
N GLN A 195 22.95 -10.77 -32.35
CA GLN A 195 22.60 -10.51 -33.75
C GLN A 195 23.85 -10.48 -34.65
N LYS A 196 24.93 -9.83 -34.19
CA LYS A 196 26.20 -9.79 -34.90
C LYS A 196 26.81 -11.17 -35.05
N MET A 197 26.90 -11.94 -33.96
CA MET A 197 27.43 -13.31 -33.96
C MET A 197 26.62 -14.23 -34.89
N LEU A 198 25.29 -14.09 -34.90
CA LEU A 198 24.43 -14.86 -35.80
C LEU A 198 24.72 -14.54 -37.27
N LYS A 199 24.85 -13.25 -37.60
CA LYS A 199 25.19 -12.81 -38.96
C LYS A 199 26.54 -13.33 -39.41
N GLU A 200 27.56 -13.22 -38.55
CA GLU A 200 28.91 -13.74 -38.81
C GLU A 200 28.89 -15.27 -38.99
N SER A 201 28.13 -16.00 -38.18
CA SER A 201 27.97 -17.46 -38.30
C SER A 201 27.35 -17.87 -39.62
N VAL A 202 26.30 -17.16 -40.06
CA VAL A 202 25.64 -17.43 -41.36
C VAL A 202 26.59 -17.17 -42.52
N GLU A 203 27.35 -16.07 -42.46
CA GLU A 203 28.33 -15.72 -43.48
C GLU A 203 29.47 -16.75 -43.54
N TYR A 204 29.98 -17.17 -42.38
CA TYR A 204 30.99 -18.22 -42.27
C TYR A 204 30.51 -19.56 -42.83
N GLU A 205 29.27 -19.98 -42.53
CA GLU A 205 28.70 -21.23 -43.07
C GLU A 205 28.60 -21.17 -44.60
N LYS A 206 28.18 -20.02 -45.15
CA LYS A 206 28.10 -19.82 -46.59
C LYS A 206 29.48 -19.92 -47.25
N THR A 207 30.49 -19.23 -46.72
CA THR A 207 31.86 -19.31 -47.24
C THR A 207 32.41 -20.73 -47.14
N THR A 208 32.12 -21.45 -46.05
CA THR A 208 32.54 -22.84 -45.87
C THR A 208 31.92 -23.77 -46.92
N LYS A 209 30.62 -23.65 -47.17
CA LYS A 209 29.93 -24.41 -48.23
C LYS A 209 30.51 -24.12 -49.62
N GLU A 210 30.81 -22.85 -49.92
CA GLU A 210 31.45 -22.47 -51.17
C GLU A 210 32.85 -23.09 -51.31
N MET A 211 33.63 -23.11 -50.24
CA MET A 211 34.94 -23.76 -50.21
C MET A 211 34.83 -25.28 -50.40
N GLU A 212 33.85 -25.93 -49.78
CA GLU A 212 33.62 -27.38 -49.93
C GLU A 212 33.23 -27.76 -51.35
N ILE A 213 32.29 -27.02 -51.96
CA ILE A 213 31.92 -27.20 -53.37
C ILE A 213 33.14 -27.03 -54.26
N ASN A 214 33.95 -25.99 -54.04
CA ASN A 214 35.15 -25.76 -54.83
C ASN A 214 36.20 -26.88 -54.64
N ARG A 215 36.37 -27.40 -53.42
CA ARG A 215 37.24 -28.54 -53.15
C ARG A 215 36.79 -29.79 -53.89
N LEU A 216 35.48 -30.07 -53.91
CA LEU A 216 34.93 -31.19 -54.69
C LEU A 216 35.17 -30.99 -56.20
N MET A 217 35.03 -29.77 -56.71
CA MET A 217 35.33 -29.45 -58.11
C MET A 217 36.81 -29.64 -58.46
N LEU A 218 37.73 -29.45 -57.50
CA LEU A 218 39.16 -29.77 -57.69
C LEU A 218 39.43 -31.29 -57.70
N GLN A 219 38.64 -32.08 -56.98
CA GLN A 219 38.73 -33.54 -57.01
C GLN A 219 38.22 -34.13 -58.33
N ILE A 220 37.22 -33.51 -58.96
CA ILE A 220 36.87 -33.78 -60.36
C ILE A 220 38.02 -33.24 -61.21
N ASN A 221 39.06 -34.05 -61.41
CA ASN A 221 40.23 -33.64 -62.17
C ASN A 221 39.78 -33.15 -63.56
N PRO A 222 39.99 -31.88 -63.94
CA PRO A 222 39.61 -31.36 -65.25
C PRO A 222 40.18 -32.20 -66.39
N HIS A 223 41.38 -32.76 -66.16
CA HIS A 223 42.04 -33.69 -67.08
C HIS A 223 41.21 -34.94 -67.32
N PHE A 224 40.46 -35.46 -66.34
CA PHE A 224 39.59 -36.61 -66.57
C PHE A 224 38.47 -36.26 -67.56
N ILE A 225 37.81 -35.12 -67.37
CA ILE A 225 36.77 -34.64 -68.31
C ILE A 225 37.37 -34.35 -69.69
N TYR A 226 38.53 -33.70 -69.76
CA TYR A 226 39.25 -33.48 -71.02
C TYR A 226 39.64 -34.80 -71.69
N ASN A 227 40.10 -35.79 -70.92
CA ASN A 227 40.46 -37.11 -71.44
C ASN A 227 39.24 -37.81 -72.02
N THR A 228 38.10 -37.82 -71.32
CA THR A 228 36.86 -38.41 -71.82
C THR A 228 36.38 -37.71 -73.09
N LEU A 229 36.37 -36.37 -73.12
CA LEU A 229 35.96 -35.61 -74.30
C LEU A 229 36.93 -35.79 -75.47
N ASN A 230 38.24 -35.84 -75.21
CA ASN A 230 39.24 -36.13 -76.24
C ASN A 230 39.07 -37.54 -76.80
N SER A 231 38.72 -38.53 -75.97
CA SER A 231 38.37 -39.87 -76.45
C SER A 231 37.14 -39.86 -77.35
N ILE A 232 36.10 -39.07 -77.01
CA ILE A 232 34.91 -38.88 -77.86
C ILE A 232 35.30 -38.23 -79.19
N VAL A 233 36.12 -37.17 -79.17
CA VAL A 233 36.64 -36.52 -80.39
C VAL A 233 37.38 -37.52 -81.27
N TYR A 234 38.23 -38.36 -80.68
CA TYR A 234 39.01 -39.36 -81.41
C TYR A 234 38.10 -40.42 -82.05
N MET A 235 37.12 -40.94 -81.30
CA MET A 235 36.14 -41.90 -81.82
C MET A 235 35.27 -41.30 -82.93
N ALA A 236 34.80 -40.06 -82.77
CA ALA A 236 33.98 -39.37 -83.76
C ALA A 236 34.74 -39.09 -85.06
N ARG A 237 36.03 -38.72 -84.96
CA ARG A 237 36.89 -38.51 -86.12
C ARG A 237 37.12 -39.81 -86.91
N ILE A 238 37.31 -40.95 -86.22
CA ILE A 238 37.39 -42.27 -86.88
C ILE A 238 36.08 -42.61 -87.58
N GLY A 239 34.93 -42.29 -86.97
CA GLY A 239 33.60 -42.49 -87.54
C GLY A 239 33.19 -41.49 -88.62
N GLY A 240 34.07 -40.55 -89.01
CA GLY A 240 33.77 -39.50 -90.01
C GLY A 240 32.70 -38.49 -89.57
N ASN A 241 32.38 -38.41 -88.28
CA ASN A 241 31.29 -37.60 -87.75
C ASN A 241 31.80 -36.22 -87.31
N GLU A 242 32.05 -35.34 -88.28
CA GLU A 242 32.67 -34.02 -88.09
C GLU A 242 31.85 -33.06 -87.21
N ASP A 243 30.52 -33.21 -87.19
CA ASP A 243 29.65 -32.39 -86.35
C ASP A 243 29.89 -32.66 -84.86
N ILE A 244 30.08 -33.94 -84.49
CA ILE A 244 30.41 -34.34 -83.11
C ILE A 244 31.81 -33.85 -82.73
N VAL A 245 32.75 -33.84 -83.67
CA VAL A 245 34.11 -33.30 -83.47
C VAL A 245 34.06 -31.79 -83.19
N ARG A 246 33.33 -31.02 -84.00
CA ARG A 246 33.18 -29.56 -83.77
C ARG A 246 32.49 -29.27 -82.46
N PHE A 247 31.38 -29.94 -82.16
CA PHE A 247 30.63 -29.76 -80.92
C PHE A 247 31.50 -30.07 -79.69
N SER A 248 32.19 -31.21 -79.70
CA SER A 248 33.02 -31.64 -78.57
C SER A 248 34.21 -30.70 -78.34
N ASN A 249 34.86 -30.21 -79.41
CA ASN A 249 35.96 -29.23 -79.29
C ASN A 249 35.49 -27.85 -78.79
N ALA A 250 34.32 -27.39 -79.25
CA ALA A 250 33.70 -26.16 -78.74
C ALA A 250 33.35 -26.30 -77.26
N PHE A 251 32.83 -27.46 -76.85
CA PHE A 251 32.51 -27.76 -75.46
C PHE A 251 33.76 -27.83 -74.57
N ILE A 252 34.84 -28.49 -75.02
CA ILE A 252 36.13 -28.51 -74.32
C ILE A 252 36.65 -27.08 -74.09
N SER A 253 36.57 -26.21 -75.11
CA SER A 253 37.04 -24.83 -75.02
C SER A 253 36.21 -24.02 -74.01
N LEU A 254 34.89 -24.14 -74.06
CA LEU A 254 33.99 -23.49 -73.10
C LEU A 254 34.25 -23.97 -71.66
N LEU A 255 34.54 -25.25 -71.48
CA LEU A 255 34.85 -25.84 -70.17
C LEU A 255 36.23 -25.38 -69.64
N GLN A 256 37.21 -25.17 -70.52
CA GLN A 256 38.51 -24.55 -70.16
C GLN A 256 38.35 -23.09 -69.71
N ASP A 257 37.53 -22.31 -70.39
CA ASP A 257 37.31 -20.91 -70.06
C ASP A 257 36.59 -20.75 -68.71
N THR A 258 35.54 -21.52 -68.49
CA THR A 258 34.77 -21.49 -67.23
C THR A 258 35.62 -21.91 -66.02
N LEU A 259 36.52 -22.90 -66.16
CA LEU A 259 37.41 -23.32 -65.08
C LEU A 259 38.56 -22.32 -64.83
N ARG A 260 39.08 -21.65 -65.87
CA ARG A 260 40.07 -20.57 -65.72
C ARG A 260 39.52 -19.40 -64.91
N VAL A 261 38.30 -18.96 -65.22
CA VAL A 261 37.64 -17.85 -64.53
C VAL A 261 37.46 -18.16 -63.04
N LYS A 262 37.01 -19.39 -62.69
CA LYS A 262 36.88 -19.81 -61.29
C LYS A 262 38.23 -19.84 -60.54
N LYS A 263 39.31 -20.28 -61.19
CA LYS A 263 40.65 -20.32 -60.57
C LYS A 263 41.20 -18.92 -60.26
N ILE A 264 40.95 -17.95 -61.13
CA ILE A 264 41.38 -16.55 -60.93
C ILE A 264 40.60 -15.90 -59.78
N LEU A 265 39.29 -16.10 -59.73
CA LEU A 265 38.44 -15.62 -58.63
C LEU A 265 38.89 -16.19 -57.27
N PHE A 266 39.25 -17.47 -57.23
CA PHE A 266 39.77 -18.12 -56.02
C PHE A 266 41.06 -17.47 -55.49
N ILE A 267 42.03 -17.19 -56.37
CA ILE A 267 43.30 -16.56 -55.97
C ILE A 267 43.05 -15.13 -55.44
N GLN A 268 42.14 -14.38 -56.06
CA GLN A 268 41.81 -13.04 -55.59
C GLN A 268 41.09 -13.04 -54.24
N GLN A 269 40.23 -14.03 -53.98
CA GLN A 269 39.52 -14.16 -52.71
C GLN A 269 40.46 -14.60 -51.57
N TRP A 270 41.48 -15.41 -51.87
CA TRP A 270 42.50 -15.83 -50.90
C TRP A 270 43.51 -14.73 -50.54
N ILE A 271 43.78 -13.78 -51.43
CA ILE A 271 44.68 -12.63 -51.17
C ILE A 271 44.01 -11.53 -50.33
N ARG A 272 42.67 -11.50 -50.27
CA ARG A 272 41.88 -10.44 -49.64
C ARG A 272 41.48 -10.71 -48.18
N ASN A 273 41.65 -11.95 -47.72
CA ASN A 273 41.47 -12.40 -46.33
C ASN A 273 42.84 -12.71 -45.73
#